data_AF-A0A9W4I8I0-F1
#
_entry.id   AF-A0A9W4I8I0-F1
#
_cell.length_a   1.000
_cell.length_b   1.000
_cell.length_c   1.000
_cell.angle_alpha   90.00
_cell.angle_beta   90.00
_cell.angle_gamma   90.00
#
_symmetry.space_group_name_H-M   'P 1'
#
loop_
_entity.id
_entity.type
_entity.pdbx_description
1 polymer ?
#
loop_
_entity_poly.entity_id
_entity_poly.type
_entity_poly.pdbx_seq_one_letter_code
_entity_poly.pdbx_strand_id
1 'polypeptide(L)'
;MVVQPKLETNLADAANQKARRRRSTVFKKASEYSSECGANIHLVLRMKKSGKIFILTSNSKNWPLSGSQLSFHPTPIHKYLDSPETKP
;
A
#
# COMPACT_ATOMS: atom_id res chain seq x y z
N MET A 1 0.92 -3.33 -48.27
CA MET A 1 1.09 -2.96 -46.85
C MET A 1 0.61 -4.13 -45.99
N VAL A 2 1.52 -4.81 -45.31
CA VAL A 2 1.14 -5.91 -44.39
C VAL A 2 0.70 -5.25 -43.09
N VAL A 3 -0.62 -5.21 -42.86
CA VAL A 3 -1.18 -4.80 -41.57
C VAL A 3 -0.77 -5.84 -40.55
N GLN A 4 0.09 -5.47 -39.61
CA GLN A 4 0.45 -6.37 -38.52
C GLN A 4 -0.78 -6.65 -37.65
N PRO A 5 -0.97 -7.90 -37.17
CA PRO A 5 -2.06 -8.19 -36.27
C PRO A 5 -1.86 -7.39 -34.99
N LYS A 6 -2.91 -6.67 -34.56
CA LYS A 6 -2.95 -6.03 -33.26
C LYS A 6 -2.76 -7.12 -32.21
N LEU A 7 -1.65 -7.07 -31.46
CA LEU A 7 -1.35 -8.01 -30.38
C LEU A 7 -2.44 -7.86 -29.31
N GLU A 8 -3.45 -8.73 -29.39
CA GLU A 8 -4.55 -8.82 -28.41
C GLU A 8 -3.94 -9.03 -27.04
N THR A 9 -3.99 -7.99 -26.20
CA THR A 9 -3.37 -8.01 -24.89
C THR A 9 -4.23 -8.88 -23.98
N ASN A 10 -3.67 -9.98 -23.47
CA ASN A 10 -4.39 -10.87 -22.59
C ASN A 10 -4.88 -10.10 -21.34
N LEU A 11 -6.19 -10.14 -21.06
CA LEU A 11 -6.82 -9.41 -19.97
C LEU A 11 -6.21 -9.75 -18.60
N ALA A 12 -5.74 -10.99 -18.41
CA ALA A 12 -5.08 -11.42 -17.19
C ALA A 12 -3.74 -10.67 -16.98
N ASP A 13 -2.97 -10.49 -18.05
CA ASP A 13 -1.69 -9.78 -18.01
C ASP A 13 -1.89 -8.28 -17.76
N ALA A 14 -2.91 -7.68 -18.38
CA ALA A 14 -3.30 -6.30 -18.12
C ALA A 14 -3.73 -6.08 -16.65
N ALA A 15 -4.52 -6.99 -16.09
CA ALA A 15 -4.94 -6.93 -14.68
C ALA A 15 -3.75 -7.09 -13.72
N ASN A 16 -2.82 -8.00 -14.02
CA ASN A 16 -1.59 -8.22 -13.26
C ASN A 16 -0.68 -6.97 -13.31
N GLN A 17 -0.56 -6.35 -14.49
CA GLN A 17 0.21 -5.12 -14.66
C GLN A 17 -0.41 -3.97 -13.86
N LYS A 18 -1.73 -3.81 -13.91
CA LYS A 18 -2.47 -2.80 -13.12
C LYS A 18 -2.23 -2.99 -11.62
N ALA A 19 -2.31 -4.22 -11.12
CA ALA A 19 -2.05 -4.54 -9.72
C ALA A 19 -0.61 -4.21 -9.31
N ARG A 20 0.38 -4.57 -10.16
CA ARG A 20 1.79 -4.24 -9.93
C ARG A 20 2.03 -2.73 -9.88
N ARG A 21 1.45 -1.97 -10.82
CA ARG A 21 1.55 -0.50 -10.87
C ARG A 21 0.95 0.13 -9.62
N ARG A 22 -0.26 -0.26 -9.22
CA ARG A 22 -0.91 0.24 -7.99
C ARG A 22 -0.07 -0.02 -6.75
N ARG A 23 0.48 -1.23 -6.59
CA ARG A 23 1.39 -1.54 -5.49
C ARG A 23 2.61 -0.60 -5.50
N SER A 24 3.25 -0.40 -6.65
CA SER A 24 4.38 0.52 -6.77
C SER A 24 4.01 1.94 -6.37
N THR A 25 2.84 2.44 -6.77
CA THR A 25 2.35 3.77 -6.41
C THR A 25 2.13 3.93 -4.91
N VAL A 26 1.52 2.94 -4.24
CA VAL A 26 1.28 2.99 -2.79
C VAL A 26 2.60 3.08 -2.03
N PHE A 27 3.58 2.25 -2.39
CA PHE A 27 4.90 2.28 -1.75
C PHE A 27 5.63 3.60 -2.00
N LYS A 28 5.56 4.12 -3.23
CA LYS A 28 6.13 5.43 -3.57
C LYS A 28 5.51 6.55 -2.73
N LYS A 29 4.18 6.61 -2.64
CA LYS A 29 3.48 7.64 -1.87
C LYS A 29 3.76 7.57 -0.38
N ALA A 30 3.87 6.35 0.17
CA ALA A 30 4.27 6.17 1.56
C ALA A 30 5.71 6.71 1.80
N SER A 31 6.65 6.38 0.90
CA SER A 31 8.03 6.88 0.97
C SER A 31 8.12 8.40 0.83
N GLU A 32 7.40 8.99 -0.12
CA GLU A 32 7.31 10.44 -0.32
C GLU A 32 6.81 11.12 0.95
N TYR A 33 5.68 10.65 1.51
CA TYR A 33 5.11 11.21 2.74
C TYR A 33 6.07 11.12 3.94
N SER A 34 6.78 9.99 4.09
CA SER A 34 7.79 9.84 5.13
C SER A 34 8.92 10.86 4.99
N SER A 35 9.42 11.05 3.76
CA SER A 35 10.52 11.97 3.47
C SER A 35 10.11 13.44 3.57
N GLU A 36 8.94 13.81 3.04
CA GLU A 36 8.47 15.19 2.94
C GLU A 36 7.89 15.71 4.26
N CYS A 37 7.20 14.84 5.02
CA CYS A 37 6.53 15.22 6.26
C CYS A 37 7.28 14.76 7.52
N GLY A 38 8.45 14.12 7.38
CA GLY A 38 9.21 13.58 8.51
C GLY A 38 8.46 12.49 9.29
N ALA A 39 7.56 11.77 8.63
CA ALA A 39 6.71 10.78 9.27
C ALA A 39 7.40 9.41 9.37
N ASN A 40 7.27 8.75 10.52
CA ASN A 40 7.60 7.33 10.61
C ASN A 40 6.44 6.49 10.07
N ILE A 41 6.73 5.57 9.15
CA ILE A 41 5.74 4.73 8.50
C ILE A 41 6.07 3.25 8.63
N HIS A 42 5.02 2.44 8.79
CA HIS A 42 5.08 1.00 8.65
C HIS A 42 3.89 0.55 7.81
N LEU A 43 4.15 0.09 6.58
CA LEU A 43 3.14 -0.35 5.63
C LEU A 43 3.30 -1.85 5.37
N VAL A 44 2.24 -2.60 5.65
CA VAL A 44 2.14 -4.03 5.32
C VAL A 44 1.07 -4.22 4.26
N LEU A 45 1.46 -4.82 3.13
CA LEU A 45 0.55 -5.13 2.03
C LEU A 45 0.59 -6.63 1.74
N ARG A 46 -0.54 -7.31 1.96
CA ARG A 46 -0.73 -8.72 1.61
C ARG A 46 -1.57 -8.85 0.34
N MET A 47 -1.03 -9.52 -0.67
CA MET A 47 -1.77 -9.87 -1.88
C MET A 47 -2.71 -11.03 -1.57
N LYS A 48 -4.03 -10.80 -1.56
CA LYS A 48 -5.03 -11.84 -1.23
C LYS A 48 -4.89 -13.11 -2.08
N LYS A 49 -4.70 -12.94 -3.41
CA LYS A 49 -4.62 -14.07 -4.35
C LYS A 49 -3.35 -14.93 -4.21
N SER A 50 -2.20 -14.30 -3.99
CA SER A 50 -0.90 -15.01 -3.99
C SER A 50 -0.33 -15.22 -2.60
N GLY A 51 -0.94 -14.67 -1.56
CA GLY A 51 -0.42 -14.67 -0.19
C GLY A 51 0.82 -13.79 0.02
N LYS A 52 1.48 -13.30 -1.04
CA LYS A 52 2.73 -12.54 -0.94
C LYS A 52 2.56 -11.28 -0.10
N ILE A 53 3.48 -11.07 0.83
CA ILE A 53 3.52 -9.93 1.75
C ILE A 53 4.67 -9.00 1.32
N PHE A 54 4.39 -7.71 1.31
CA PHE A 54 5.34 -6.64 1.05
C PHE A 54 5.34 -5.70 2.24
N ILE A 55 6.52 -5.33 2.73
CA ILE A 55 6.69 -4.48 3.91
C ILE A 55 7.57 -3.29 3.54
N LEU A 56 7.14 -2.09 3.92
CA LEU A 56 7.94 -0.86 3.89
C LEU A 56 7.97 -0.27 5.29
N THR A 57 9.16 0.02 5.80
CA THR A 57 9.36 0.64 7.11
C THR A 57 10.39 1.75 6.99
N SER A 58 10.08 2.96 7.47
CA SER A 58 11.01 4.10 7.43
C SER A 58 12.12 4.01 8.47
N ASN A 59 11.90 3.28 9.57
CA ASN A 59 12.87 3.03 10.63
C ASN A 59 12.77 1.58 11.12
N SER A 60 13.80 0.77 10.84
CA SER A 60 13.79 -0.66 11.14
C SER A 60 13.97 -1.01 12.61
N LYS A 61 14.36 -0.06 13.49
CA LYS A 61 14.69 -0.40 14.88
C LYS A 61 13.47 -0.51 15.80
N ASN A 62 12.48 0.37 15.66
CA ASN A 62 11.41 0.53 16.66
C ASN A 62 9.98 0.59 16.07
N TRP A 63 9.82 0.34 14.77
CA TRP A 63 8.51 0.39 14.10
C TRP A 63 8.12 -0.98 13.51
N PRO A 64 6.84 -1.39 13.60
CA PRO A 64 5.72 -0.67 14.19
C PRO A 64 5.76 -0.67 15.72
N LEU A 65 5.12 0.32 16.33
CA LEU A 65 4.96 0.37 17.79
C LEU A 65 4.04 -0.78 18.25
N SER A 66 4.44 -1.45 19.32
CA SER A 66 3.59 -2.41 20.03
C SER A 66 2.41 -1.71 20.72
N GLY A 67 1.38 -2.47 21.10
CA GLY A 67 0.21 -1.93 21.80
C GLY A 67 0.57 -1.20 23.10
N SER A 68 1.53 -1.71 23.86
CA SER A 68 2.05 -1.06 25.07
C SER A 68 2.85 0.21 24.77
N GLN A 69 3.50 0.32 23.61
CA GLN A 69 4.16 1.55 23.21
C GLN A 69 3.13 2.62 22.79
N LEU A 70 2.05 2.21 22.14
CA LEU A 70 0.97 3.12 21.71
C LEU A 70 0.26 3.81 22.88
N SER A 71 0.21 3.21 24.08
CA SER A 71 -0.44 3.83 25.25
C SER A 71 0.29 5.06 25.79
N PHE A 72 1.55 5.29 25.41
CA PHE A 72 2.32 6.49 25.78
C PHE A 72 2.11 7.66 24.81
N HIS A 73 1.31 7.47 23.76
CA HIS A 73 1.02 8.46 22.74
C HIS A 73 -0.46 8.89 22.80
N PRO A 74 -0.81 10.03 22.18
CA PRO A 74 -2.22 10.38 21.97
C PRO A 74 -2.99 9.24 21.31
N THR A 75 -4.28 9.12 21.64
CA THR A 75 -5.16 8.06 21.14
C THR A 75 -5.03 7.89 19.63
N PRO A 76 -4.58 6.72 19.14
CA PRO A 76 -4.42 6.48 17.71
C PRO A 76 -5.74 6.62 16.94
N ILE A 77 -5.68 7.24 15.77
CA ILE A 77 -6.83 7.31 14.86
C ILE A 77 -6.86 6.06 14.00
N HIS A 78 -7.90 5.24 14.15
CA HIS A 78 -8.13 4.05 13.35
C HIS A 78 -9.07 4.35 12.18
N LYS A 79 -8.69 3.94 10.97
CA LYS A 79 -9.54 4.01 9.77
C LYS A 79 -9.74 2.59 9.23
N TYR A 80 -11.00 2.19 9.09
CA TYR A 80 -11.40 0.91 8.51
C TYR A 80 -12.03 1.17 7.15
N LEU A 81 -11.58 0.45 6.12
CA LEU A 81 -12.09 0.58 4.75
C LEU A 81 -13.57 0.18 4.62
N ASP A 82 -14.06 -0.62 5.56
CA ASP A 82 -15.43 -1.14 5.58
C ASP A 82 -16.34 -0.39 6.57
N SER A 83 -15.87 0.71 7.18
CA SER A 83 -16.75 1.55 8.01
C SER A 83 -17.68 2.36 7.11
N PRO A 84 -19.01 2.25 7.26
CA PRO A 84 -19.91 3.18 6.58
C PRO A 84 -19.56 4.58 7.07
N GLU A 85 -19.22 5.48 6.14
CA GLU A 85 -19.14 6.91 6.45
C GLU A 85 -20.50 7.32 7.02
N THR A 86 -20.56 7.58 8.33
CA THR A 86 -21.65 8.38 8.91
C THR A 86 -21.52 9.77 8.33
N LYS A 87 -22.23 9.98 7.22
CA LYS A 87 -22.43 11.29 6.61
C LYS A 87 -23.17 12.16 7.64
N PRO A 88 -22.74 13.41 7.89
CA PRO A 88 -23.49 14.35 8.71
C PRO A 88 -24.85 14.70 8.09
#